data_AF-A0A920QI96-F1
#
_entry.id   AF-A0A920QI96-F1
#
_cell.length_a   1.000
_cell.length_b   1.000
_cell.length_c   1.000
_cell.angle_alpha   90.00
_cell.angle_beta   90.00
_cell.angle_gamma   90.00
#
_symmetry.space_group_name_H-M   'P 1'
#
loop_
_entity.id
_entity.type
_entity.pdbx_description
1 polymer ?
#
loop_
_entity_poly.entity_id
_entity_poly.type
_entity_poly.pdbx_seq_one_letter_code
_entity_poly.pdbx_strand_id
1 'polypeptide(L)' 'MEPEDHQMIFRIGINIGDVMVSKGNLFGDAVNVAARLESAAQPSGILYLKTGFLI' A
#
# COMPACT_ATOMS: atom_id res chain seq x y z
N MET A 1 -17.14 -2.02 -27.43
CA MET A 1 -16.41 -1.90 -26.15
C MET A 1 -16.67 -0.49 -25.69
N GLU A 2 -17.46 -0.36 -24.63
CA GLU A 2 -17.84 0.95 -24.09
C GLU A 2 -16.65 1.54 -23.32
N PRO A 3 -16.56 2.87 -23.14
CA PRO A 3 -15.43 3.54 -22.45
C PRO A 3 -15.12 2.98 -21.05
N GLU A 4 -16.13 2.42 -20.39
CA GLU A 4 -16.07 1.84 -19.04
C GLU A 4 -15.17 0.59 -18.98
N ASP A 5 -15.01 -0.14 -20.10
CA ASP A 5 -14.19 -1.36 -20.17
C ASP A 5 -12.66 -1.08 -20.05
N HIS A 6 -12.24 0.19 -20.08
CA HIS A 6 -10.82 0.60 -20.00
C HIS A 6 -10.44 1.23 -18.66
N GLN A 7 -11.34 1.25 -17.68
CA GLN A 7 -11.05 1.90 -16.41
C GLN A 7 -10.03 1.07 -15.60
N MET A 8 -8.85 1.65 -15.38
CA MET A 8 -7.86 1.04 -14.48
C MET A 8 -8.39 1.03 -13.05
N ILE A 9 -8.42 -0.17 -12.46
CA ILE A 9 -8.82 -0.36 -11.05
C ILE A 9 -7.56 -0.37 -10.19
N PHE A 10 -7.46 0.61 -9.30
CA PHE A 10 -6.34 0.74 -8.37
C PHE A 10 -6.68 0.15 -7.00
N ARG A 11 -5.64 -0.26 -6.28
CA ARG A 11 -5.70 -0.60 -4.86
C ARG A 11 -4.60 0.18 -4.16
N ILE A 12 -4.83 0.54 -2.91
CA ILE A 12 -3.90 1.38 -2.13
C ILE A 12 -3.64 0.73 -0.78
N GLY A 13 -2.36 0.51 -0.47
CA GLY A 13 -1.88 0.03 0.83
C GLY A 13 -1.07 1.12 1.54
N ILE A 14 -1.40 1.41 2.79
CA ILE A 14 -0.71 2.46 3.58
C ILE A 14 -0.15 1.84 4.85
N ASN A 15 1.14 2.06 5.10
CA ASN A 15 1.78 1.70 6.35
C ASN A 15 2.78 2.77 6.78
N ILE A 16 2.96 2.93 8.09
CA ILE A 16 3.91 3.87 8.71
C ILE A 16 4.94 3.05 9.49
N GLY A 17 6.22 3.34 9.27
CA GLY A 17 7.32 2.73 10.01
C GLY A 17 8.68 3.14 9.46
N ASP A 18 9.74 2.70 10.11
CA ASP A 18 11.10 3.02 9.73
C ASP A 18 11.50 2.37 8.40
N VAL A 19 12.19 3.12 7.57
CA VAL A 19 12.71 2.68 6.27
C VAL A 19 14.14 3.18 6.07
N MET A 20 14.94 2.38 5.36
CA MET A 20 16.26 2.76 4.88
C MET A 20 16.15 3.25 3.43
N VAL A 21 16.78 4.38 3.14
CA VAL A 21 16.89 4.91 1.77
C VAL A 21 18.25 4.51 1.19
N SER A 22 18.27 3.88 0.02
CA SER A 22 19.52 3.55 -0.68
C SER A 22 19.33 3.55 -2.20
N LYS A 23 20.25 4.18 -2.93
CA LYS A 23 20.25 4.25 -4.40
C LYS A 23 18.91 4.71 -5.00
N GLY A 24 18.24 5.65 -4.33
CA GLY A 24 16.93 6.17 -4.77
C GLY A 24 15.74 5.24 -4.51
N ASN A 25 15.91 4.22 -3.68
CA ASN A 25 14.85 3.27 -3.32
C ASN A 25 14.68 3.14 -1.79
N LEU A 26 13.52 2.64 -1.37
CA LEU A 26 13.15 2.43 0.03
C LEU A 26 13.19 0.94 0.38
N PHE A 27 13.83 0.62 1.50
CA PHE A 27 13.95 -0.74 2.01
C PHE A 27 13.52 -0.79 3.48
N GLY A 28 12.95 -1.92 3.89
CA GLY A 28 12.52 -2.16 5.26
C GLY A 28 11.15 -2.81 5.32
N ASP A 29 10.82 -3.33 6.50
CA ASP A 29 9.58 -4.07 6.72
C ASP A 29 8.35 -3.19 6.49
N ALA A 30 8.45 -1.90 6.79
CA ALA A 30 7.34 -0.97 6.60
C ALA A 30 6.87 -0.91 5.13
N VAL A 31 7.80 -1.00 4.18
CA VAL A 31 7.50 -1.02 2.73
C VAL A 31 6.87 -2.35 2.32
N ASN A 32 7.41 -3.47 2.82
CA ASN A 32 6.88 -4.80 2.55
C ASN A 32 5.44 -4.95 3.07
N VAL A 33 5.16 -4.39 4.25
CA VAL A 33 3.81 -4.37 4.83
C VAL A 33 2.87 -3.51 3.99
N ALA A 34 3.28 -2.30 3.56
CA ALA A 34 2.45 -1.46 2.69
C ALA A 34 2.07 -2.18 1.39
N ALA A 35 3.03 -2.82 0.71
CA ALA A 35 2.79 -3.60 -0.50
C ALA A 35 1.82 -4.77 -0.26
N ARG A 36 1.96 -5.45 0.88
CA ARG A 36 1.04 -6.54 1.24
C ARG A 36 -0.38 -6.05 1.53
N LEU A 37 -0.53 -4.87 2.14
CA LEU A 37 -1.83 -4.25 2.37
C LEU A 37 -2.50 -3.84 1.06
N GLU A 38 -1.75 -3.30 0.10
CA GLU A 38 -2.27 -2.95 -1.24
C GLU A 38 -2.82 -4.20 -1.94
N SER A 39 -2.05 -5.28 -1.96
CA SER A 39 -2.48 -6.55 -2.55
C SER A 39 -3.72 -7.15 -1.87
N ALA A 40 -3.94 -6.86 -0.58
CA ALA A 40 -5.08 -7.36 0.19
C ALA A 40 -6.30 -6.42 0.17
N ALA A 41 -6.14 -5.16 -0.23
CA ALA A 41 -7.23 -4.20 -0.30
C ALA A 41 -8.28 -4.64 -1.33
N GLN A 42 -9.55 -4.27 -1.15
CA GLN A 42 -10.59 -4.51 -2.15
C GLN A 42 -10.31 -3.71 -3.45
N PRO A 43 -10.83 -4.12 -4.62
CA PRO A 43 -10.72 -3.30 -5.83
C PRO A 43 -11.27 -1.89 -5.58
N SER A 44 -10.54 -0.85 -6.02
CA SER A 44 -10.84 0.56 -5.71
C SER A 44 -10.79 0.93 -4.22
N GLY A 45 -10.21 0.05 -3.39
CA GLY A 45 -10.15 0.19 -1.94
C GLY A 45 -8.82 0.68 -1.42
N ILE A 46 -8.86 1.22 -0.20
CA ILE A 46 -7.69 1.63 0.58
C ILE A 46 -7.64 0.76 1.83
N LEU A 47 -6.50 0.12 2.08
CA LEU A 47 -6.23 -0.65 3.29
C LEU A 47 -5.00 -0.06 4.01
N TYR A 48 -5.12 0.18 5.31
CA TYR A 48 -4.02 0.72 6.11
C TYR A 48 -3.87 -0.06 7.40
N LEU A 49 -2.62 -0.14 7.88
CA LEU A 49 -2.31 -0.73 9.16
C LEU A 49 -2.08 0.38 10.19
N LYS A 50 -2.81 0.32 11.30
CA LYS A 50 -2.54 1.17 12.46
C LYS A 50 -1.52 0.47 13.36
N THR A 51 -0.24 0.80 13.17
CA THR A 51 0.77 0.54 14.20
C THR A 51 0.70 1.67 15.22
N GLY A 52 0.29 1.33 16.44
CA GLY A 52 0.29 2.22 17.58
C GLY A 52 0.02 1.39 18.81
N PHE A 53 1.03 1.30 19.68
CA PHE A 53 0.85 0.85 21.05
C PHE A 53 -0.37 1.59 21.61
N LEU A 54 -1.43 0.87 22.00
CA LEU A 54 -2.37 1.46 22.95
C LEU A 54 -1.56 1.64 24.22
N ILE A 55 -1.19 2.89 24.52
CA ILE A 55 -1.03 3.31 25.91
C ILE A 55 -2.41 3.65 26.46
#